data_AF-A0A370N581-F1
#
_entry.id   AF-A0A370N581-F1
#
_cell.length_a   1.000
_cell.length_b   1.000
_cell.length_c   1.000
_cell.angle_alpha   90.00
_cell.angle_beta   90.00
_cell.angle_gamma   90.00
#
_symmetry.space_group_name_H-M   'P 1'
#
loop_
_entity.id
_entity.type
_entity.pdbx_description
1 polymer ?
#
loop_
_entity_poly.entity_id
_entity_poly.type
_entity_poly.pdbx_seq_one_letter_code
_entity_poly.pdbx_strand_id
1 'polypeptide(L)'
;MYTKANANIMKNWVRDFFDGPEHSGMKSDNKRYDAPPVEGVTLKEGQAERRNTNQPLAATIRQTIHGKKQAIVELTGKAPTPAEMGAMIKKHQLRGGNCAEMTWLLCFAFKSRSLNIWIAIIDDPGDHQFCILMKNKPGFGSIKTMDYSGDDQWIIDPWANIVCKPAEFFTAFGDKMKKWTDRGKRIGVPNSTRTGYVWTPGTDAKYFKDNTESGLLYRKGWDFPT
;
A
#
# COMPACT_ATOMS: atom_id res chain seq x y z
N MET A 1 -4.91 -9.53 -21.11
CA MET A 1 -3.78 -8.99 -20.34
C MET A 1 -4.22 -8.08 -19.19
N TYR A 2 -5.14 -7.14 -19.43
CA TYR A 2 -5.70 -6.23 -18.41
C TYR A 2 -7.02 -6.77 -17.83
N THR A 3 -6.93 -7.85 -17.04
CA THR A 3 -8.11 -8.54 -16.50
C THR A 3 -8.12 -8.50 -14.98
N LYS A 4 -9.31 -8.65 -14.36
CA LYS A 4 -9.46 -8.80 -12.90
C LYS A 4 -8.63 -9.95 -12.34
N ALA A 5 -8.55 -11.05 -13.08
CA ALA A 5 -7.76 -12.22 -12.69
C ALA A 5 -6.27 -11.87 -12.57
N ASN A 6 -5.71 -11.18 -13.57
CA ASN A 6 -4.32 -10.73 -13.53
C ASN A 6 -4.07 -9.70 -12.42
N ALA A 7 -4.99 -8.75 -12.22
CA ALA A 7 -4.90 -7.79 -11.13
C ALA A 7 -4.91 -8.49 -9.75
N ASN A 8 -5.71 -9.55 -9.57
CA ASN A 8 -5.68 -10.36 -8.35
C ASN A 8 -4.39 -11.15 -8.18
N ILE A 9 -3.84 -11.73 -9.25
CA ILE A 9 -2.53 -12.40 -9.21
C ILE A 9 -1.45 -11.43 -8.72
N MET A 10 -1.41 -10.20 -9.27
CA MET A 10 -0.45 -9.17 -8.88
C MET A 10 -0.59 -8.79 -7.40
N LYS A 11 -1.82 -8.49 -6.96
CA LYS A 11 -2.12 -8.16 -5.57
C LYS A 11 -1.69 -9.28 -4.62
N ASN A 12 -2.08 -10.52 -4.92
CA ASN A 12 -1.79 -11.67 -4.07
C ASN A 12 -0.28 -11.92 -3.99
N TRP A 13 0.44 -11.88 -5.11
CA TRP A 13 1.89 -12.08 -5.13
C TRP A 13 2.64 -11.11 -4.20
N VAL A 14 2.30 -9.81 -4.25
CA VAL A 14 2.88 -8.80 -3.36
C VAL A 14 2.50 -9.09 -1.91
N ARG A 15 1.22 -9.38 -1.67
CA ARG A 15 0.73 -9.64 -0.31
C ARG A 15 1.36 -10.88 0.31
N ASP A 16 1.60 -11.93 -0.46
CA ASP A 16 2.21 -13.17 0.00
C ASP A 16 3.69 -12.95 0.32
N PHE A 17 4.39 -12.13 -0.48
CA PHE A 17 5.74 -11.68 -0.14
C PHE A 17 5.78 -10.97 1.22
N PHE A 18 4.94 -9.95 1.45
CA PHE A 18 4.95 -9.24 2.73
C PHE A 18 4.33 -10.02 3.89
N ASP A 19 3.49 -11.04 3.63
CA ASP A 19 2.97 -11.89 4.70
C ASP A 19 4.06 -12.77 5.31
N GLY A 20 4.98 -13.23 4.45
CA GLY A 20 6.06 -14.11 4.84
C GLY A 20 5.59 -15.51 5.22
N PRO A 21 6.52 -16.38 5.62
CA PRO A 21 6.21 -17.66 6.23
C PRO A 21 5.27 -17.49 7.44
N GLU A 22 4.34 -18.43 7.62
CA GLU A 22 3.51 -18.58 8.82
C GLU A 22 2.67 -17.35 9.24
N HIS A 23 2.36 -16.45 8.30
CA HIS A 23 1.65 -15.20 8.62
C HIS A 23 2.37 -14.38 9.70
N SER A 24 3.64 -14.06 9.44
CA SER A 24 4.59 -13.39 10.34
C SER A 24 4.10 -12.12 11.03
N GLY A 25 3.02 -11.47 10.57
CA GLY A 25 2.51 -10.23 11.14
C GLY A 25 3.30 -8.97 10.75
N MET A 26 4.51 -9.11 10.19
CA MET A 26 5.46 -8.03 9.86
C MET A 26 5.07 -7.15 8.66
N LYS A 27 3.96 -7.47 7.99
CA LYS A 27 3.59 -6.89 6.69
C LYS A 27 3.64 -5.36 6.59
N SER A 28 3.34 -4.63 7.68
CA SER A 28 3.36 -3.16 7.69
C SER A 28 3.45 -2.66 9.13
N ASP A 29 4.23 -1.61 9.36
CA ASP A 29 4.47 -1.02 10.68
C ASP A 29 3.39 -0.01 11.09
N ASN A 30 2.62 0.50 10.13
CA ASN A 30 1.56 1.47 10.36
C ASN A 30 0.17 0.86 10.61
N LYS A 31 0.09 -0.43 11.00
CA LYS A 31 -1.20 -0.99 11.49
C LYS A 31 -0.99 -1.87 12.69
N ARG A 32 -1.86 -1.72 13.69
CA ARG A 32 -1.95 -2.56 14.87
C ARG A 32 -3.40 -2.94 15.17
N TYR A 33 -3.61 -3.88 16.06
CA TYR A 33 -4.90 -4.13 16.69
C TYR A 33 -4.95 -3.47 18.07
N ASP A 34 -6.13 -3.05 18.50
CA ASP A 34 -6.39 -2.70 19.88
C ASP A 34 -6.07 -3.90 20.79
N ALA A 35 -5.64 -3.60 22.02
CA ALA A 35 -5.37 -4.58 23.05
C ALA A 35 -6.17 -4.17 24.31
N PRO A 36 -7.16 -4.97 24.75
CA PRO A 36 -7.61 -6.24 24.15
C PRO A 36 -8.34 -6.04 22.79
N PRO A 37 -8.52 -7.10 21.98
CA PRO A 37 -9.37 -7.05 20.78
C PRO A 37 -10.80 -6.64 21.12
N VAL A 38 -11.49 -6.05 20.13
CA VAL A 38 -12.91 -5.67 20.26
C VAL A 38 -13.76 -6.92 20.57
N GLU A 39 -14.65 -6.81 21.55
CA GLU A 39 -15.55 -7.88 21.97
C GLU A 39 -16.40 -8.40 20.79
N GLY A 40 -16.61 -9.71 20.72
CA GLY A 40 -17.38 -10.35 19.64
C GLY A 40 -16.65 -10.45 18.29
N VAL A 41 -15.40 -9.97 18.16
CA VAL A 41 -14.62 -10.09 16.92
C VAL A 41 -13.76 -11.34 16.93
N THR A 42 -14.06 -12.28 16.03
CA THR A 42 -13.17 -13.41 15.75
C THR A 42 -12.06 -13.01 14.78
N LEU A 43 -10.83 -12.92 15.29
CA LEU A 43 -9.62 -12.81 14.48
C LEU A 43 -9.05 -14.21 14.19
N LYS A 44 -8.16 -14.33 13.20
CA LYS A 44 -7.37 -15.56 13.07
C LYS A 44 -6.53 -15.73 14.34
N GLU A 45 -6.30 -16.98 14.74
CA GLU A 45 -5.50 -17.31 15.91
C GLU A 45 -4.15 -16.57 15.92
N GLY A 46 -3.86 -15.91 17.05
CA GLY A 46 -2.67 -15.08 17.27
C GLY A 46 -2.49 -13.88 16.34
N GLN A 47 -3.49 -13.52 15.52
CA GLN A 47 -3.34 -12.45 14.51
C GLN A 47 -3.06 -11.07 15.13
N ALA A 48 -3.80 -10.70 16.18
CA ALA A 48 -3.61 -9.42 16.86
C ALA A 48 -2.24 -9.38 17.55
N GLU A 49 -1.91 -10.44 18.29
CA GLU A 49 -0.63 -10.59 18.98
C GLU A 49 0.55 -10.53 18.02
N ARG A 50 0.61 -11.41 17.01
CA ARG A 50 1.69 -11.40 16.00
C ARG A 50 1.83 -10.03 15.35
N ARG A 51 0.72 -9.36 15.04
CA ARG A 51 0.75 -8.03 14.42
C ARG A 51 1.32 -6.98 15.35
N ASN A 52 0.90 -6.97 16.61
CA ASN A 52 1.30 -5.96 17.59
C ASN A 52 2.75 -6.18 18.03
N THR A 53 3.14 -7.42 18.33
CA THR A 53 4.50 -7.79 18.73
C THR A 53 5.53 -7.54 17.63
N ASN A 54 5.18 -7.80 16.37
CA ASN A 54 6.10 -7.62 15.24
C ASN A 54 6.02 -6.23 14.59
N GLN A 55 5.23 -5.30 15.14
CA GLN A 55 5.16 -3.93 14.64
C GLN A 55 6.50 -3.18 14.70
N PRO A 56 7.31 -3.27 15.78
CA PRO A 56 8.62 -2.64 15.82
C PRO A 56 9.60 -3.22 14.80
N LEU A 57 9.57 -4.55 14.60
CA LEU A 57 10.40 -5.21 13.60
C LEU A 57 10.03 -4.77 12.18
N ALA A 58 8.73 -4.63 11.88
CA ALA A 58 8.27 -4.06 10.61
C ALA A 58 8.80 -2.63 10.41
N ALA A 59 8.87 -1.82 11.48
CA ALA A 59 9.40 -0.46 11.43
C ALA A 59 10.91 -0.47 11.12
N THR A 60 11.69 -1.35 11.76
CA THR A 60 13.12 -1.51 11.49
C THR A 60 13.39 -1.95 10.05
N ILE A 61 12.58 -2.87 9.51
CA ILE A 61 12.69 -3.29 8.11
C ILE A 61 12.39 -2.12 7.16
N ARG A 62 11.32 -1.35 7.44
CA ARG A 62 10.99 -0.16 6.64
C ARG A 62 12.10 0.90 6.71
N GLN A 63 12.67 1.16 7.89
CA GLN A 63 13.83 2.05 8.04
C GLN A 63 15.04 1.55 7.23
N THR A 64 15.28 0.24 7.18
CA THR A 64 16.33 -0.35 6.35
C THR A 64 16.09 -0.10 4.86
N ILE A 65 14.84 -0.18 4.39
CA ILE A 65 14.47 0.15 3.00
C ILE A 65 14.81 1.62 2.70
N HIS A 66 14.43 2.55 3.58
CA HIS A 66 14.70 3.98 3.41
C HIS A 66 16.19 4.32 3.48
N GLY A 67 16.94 3.73 4.41
CA GLY A 67 18.39 3.90 4.48
C GLY A 67 19.11 3.38 3.22
N LYS A 68 18.65 2.26 2.65
CA LYS A 68 19.17 1.76 1.36
C LYS A 68 18.84 2.69 0.20
N LYS A 69 17.64 3.29 0.18
CA LYS A 69 17.26 4.30 -0.80
C LYS A 69 18.21 5.50 -0.73
N GLN A 70 18.45 6.02 0.48
CA GLN A 70 19.38 7.14 0.71
C GLN A 70 20.80 6.82 0.25
N ALA A 71 21.32 5.63 0.62
CA ALA A 71 22.63 5.21 0.17
C ALA A 71 22.76 5.12 -1.36
N ILE A 72 21.70 4.70 -2.08
CA ILE A 72 21.70 4.71 -3.55
C ILE A 72 21.77 6.14 -4.09
N VAL A 73 21.02 7.08 -3.51
CA VAL A 73 21.06 8.50 -3.90
C VAL A 73 22.46 9.08 -3.67
N GLU A 74 23.06 8.82 -2.51
CA GLU A 74 24.41 9.30 -2.18
C GLU A 74 25.47 8.73 -3.12
N LEU A 75 25.38 7.44 -3.48
CA LEU A 75 26.35 6.79 -4.36
C LEU A 75 26.20 7.16 -5.84
N THR A 76 24.98 7.43 -6.30
CA THR A 76 24.69 7.58 -7.74
C THR A 76 24.28 9.00 -8.14
N GLY A 77 24.00 9.87 -7.18
CA GLY A 77 23.39 11.18 -7.40
C GLY A 77 21.95 11.12 -7.94
N LYS A 78 21.32 9.93 -7.97
CA LYS A 78 20.00 9.70 -8.57
C LYS A 78 19.13 8.90 -7.62
N ALA A 79 17.88 9.32 -7.48
CA ALA A 79 16.89 8.54 -6.76
C ALA A 79 16.50 7.28 -7.57
N PRO A 80 16.44 6.10 -6.92
CA PRO A 80 16.09 4.86 -7.60
C PRO A 80 14.64 4.89 -8.05
N THR A 81 14.34 4.19 -9.14
CA THR A 81 12.97 3.98 -9.61
C THR A 81 12.20 3.01 -8.71
N PRO A 82 10.85 2.99 -8.75
CA PRO A 82 10.08 2.01 -7.98
C PRO A 82 10.45 0.57 -8.30
N ALA A 83 10.75 0.26 -9.56
CA ALA A 83 11.18 -1.08 -9.96
C ALA A 83 12.55 -1.45 -9.38
N GLU A 84 13.50 -0.51 -9.28
CA GLU A 84 14.80 -0.74 -8.62
C GLU A 84 14.63 -0.93 -7.12
N MET A 85 13.77 -0.12 -6.48
CA MET A 85 13.41 -0.30 -5.06
C MET A 85 12.74 -1.65 -4.82
N GLY A 86 11.80 -2.06 -5.67
CA GLY A 86 11.16 -3.37 -5.60
C GLY A 86 12.13 -4.53 -5.78
N ALA A 87 13.11 -4.40 -6.69
CA ALA A 87 14.18 -5.38 -6.87
C ALA A 87 15.03 -5.52 -5.60
N MET A 88 15.39 -4.39 -4.97
CA MET A 88 16.14 -4.35 -3.72
C MET A 88 15.36 -5.02 -2.58
N ILE A 89 14.08 -4.66 -2.41
CA ILE A 89 13.17 -5.27 -1.42
C ILE A 89 13.13 -6.80 -1.60
N LYS A 90 12.95 -7.27 -2.83
CA LYS A 90 12.92 -8.71 -3.14
C LYS A 90 14.25 -9.39 -2.84
N LYS A 91 15.36 -8.80 -3.29
CA LYS A 91 16.72 -9.34 -3.13
C LYS A 91 17.07 -9.54 -1.67
N HIS A 92 16.75 -8.56 -0.82
CA HIS A 92 17.09 -8.57 0.60
C HIS A 92 15.99 -9.18 1.50
N GLN A 93 14.92 -9.73 0.93
CA GLN A 93 13.78 -10.30 1.67
C GLN A 93 13.19 -9.34 2.72
N LEU A 94 13.08 -8.05 2.39
CA LEU A 94 12.59 -7.00 3.29
C LEU A 94 11.06 -7.03 3.33
N ARG A 95 10.48 -7.80 4.25
CA ARG A 95 9.02 -8.09 4.31
C ARG A 95 8.19 -7.14 5.19
N GLY A 96 8.72 -5.96 5.52
CA GLY A 96 8.00 -4.90 6.22
C GLY A 96 7.91 -3.65 5.35
N GLY A 97 6.70 -3.22 5.00
CA GLY A 97 6.48 -2.05 4.14
C GLY A 97 5.03 -1.57 4.16
N ASN A 98 4.77 -0.32 3.79
CA ASN A 98 3.42 0.22 3.66
C ASN A 98 3.03 0.35 2.18
N CYS A 99 2.15 1.31 1.85
CA CYS A 99 1.61 1.52 0.52
C CYS A 99 2.71 1.66 -0.54
N ALA A 100 3.67 2.55 -0.34
CA ALA A 100 4.78 2.79 -1.28
C ALA A 100 5.66 1.55 -1.50
N GLU A 101 6.15 0.90 -0.45
CA GLU A 101 7.01 -0.29 -0.62
C GLU A 101 6.28 -1.44 -1.32
N MET A 102 4.97 -1.57 -1.11
CA MET A 102 4.13 -2.56 -1.79
C MET A 102 3.91 -2.22 -3.28
N THR A 103 3.73 -0.95 -3.65
CA THR A 103 3.62 -0.55 -5.07
C THR A 103 4.95 -0.70 -5.80
N TRP A 104 6.07 -0.39 -5.16
CA TRP A 104 7.42 -0.57 -5.71
C TRP A 104 7.69 -2.04 -6.04
N LEU A 105 7.39 -2.93 -5.10
CA LEU A 105 7.55 -4.37 -5.29
C LEU A 105 6.64 -4.90 -6.42
N LEU A 106 5.41 -4.38 -6.54
CA LEU A 106 4.50 -4.72 -7.64
C LEU A 106 5.11 -4.32 -8.99
N CYS A 107 5.62 -3.09 -9.08
CA CYS A 107 6.23 -2.58 -10.31
C CYS A 107 7.45 -3.41 -10.71
N PHE A 108 8.31 -3.79 -9.77
CA PHE A 108 9.41 -4.71 -10.05
C PHE A 108 8.91 -6.05 -10.63
N ALA A 109 7.97 -6.71 -9.94
CA ALA A 109 7.57 -8.08 -10.25
C ALA A 109 6.90 -8.22 -11.64
N PHE A 110 6.32 -7.15 -12.16
CA PHE A 110 5.55 -7.17 -13.40
C PHE A 110 6.12 -6.29 -14.51
N LYS A 111 7.30 -5.68 -14.32
CA LYS A 111 7.98 -4.85 -15.33
C LYS A 111 8.17 -5.55 -16.69
N SER A 112 8.50 -6.84 -16.68
CA SER A 112 8.80 -7.61 -17.90
C SER A 112 7.57 -8.08 -18.67
N ARG A 113 6.35 -7.87 -18.17
CA ARG A 113 5.12 -8.43 -18.77
C ARG A 113 4.49 -7.56 -19.87
N SER A 114 5.18 -6.51 -20.34
CA SER A 114 4.65 -5.52 -21.28
C SER A 114 3.28 -4.94 -20.87
N LEU A 115 3.02 -4.90 -19.56
CA LEU A 115 1.80 -4.38 -18.97
C LEU A 115 2.02 -2.94 -18.55
N ASN A 116 1.03 -2.10 -18.77
CA ASN A 116 1.07 -0.71 -18.31
C ASN A 116 0.53 -0.64 -16.88
N ILE A 117 1.46 -0.43 -15.94
CA ILE A 117 1.18 -0.26 -14.51
C ILE A 117 1.57 1.16 -14.13
N TRP A 118 0.59 1.89 -13.63
CA TRP A 118 0.73 3.25 -13.13
C TRP A 118 0.66 3.23 -11.62
N ILE A 119 1.53 4.00 -10.95
CA ILE A 119 1.37 4.32 -9.54
C ILE A 119 0.51 5.58 -9.48
N ALA A 120 -0.61 5.49 -8.78
CA ALA A 120 -1.42 6.63 -8.38
C ALA A 120 -1.00 7.02 -6.96
N ILE A 121 -0.59 8.28 -6.80
CA ILE A 121 -0.12 8.86 -5.55
C ILE A 121 -1.14 9.91 -5.14
N ILE A 122 -1.68 9.75 -3.95
CA ILE A 122 -2.44 10.80 -3.27
C ILE A 122 -1.40 11.63 -2.53
N ASP A 123 -1.25 12.88 -2.94
CA ASP A 123 -0.29 13.81 -2.34
C ASP A 123 -0.93 14.59 -1.17
N ASP A 124 -0.10 15.36 -0.46
CA ASP A 124 -0.48 16.16 0.72
C ASP A 124 -1.83 16.89 0.54
N PRO A 125 -2.77 16.81 1.51
CA PRO A 125 -2.63 16.22 2.85
C PRO A 125 -2.71 14.68 2.93
N GLY A 126 -2.89 13.98 1.80
CA GLY A 126 -2.98 12.53 1.77
C GLY A 126 -1.61 11.83 1.76
N ASP A 127 -1.60 10.56 2.16
CA ASP A 127 -0.40 9.71 2.16
C ASP A 127 -0.78 8.27 1.79
N HIS A 128 -1.24 8.08 0.55
CA HIS A 128 -1.54 6.75 0.05
C HIS A 128 -1.11 6.54 -1.39
N GLN A 129 -0.70 5.32 -1.70
CA GLN A 129 -0.26 4.92 -3.03
C GLN A 129 -0.83 3.55 -3.37
N PHE A 130 -1.30 3.42 -4.61
CA PHE A 130 -1.78 2.16 -5.18
C PHE A 130 -1.43 2.10 -6.66
N CYS A 131 -1.59 0.93 -7.27
CA CYS A 131 -1.32 0.74 -8.69
C CYS A 131 -2.63 0.74 -9.50
N ILE A 132 -2.54 1.20 -10.75
CA ILE A 132 -3.60 1.08 -11.75
C ILE A 132 -3.04 0.29 -12.93
N LEU A 133 -3.67 -0.85 -13.22
CA LEU A 133 -3.41 -1.66 -14.41
C LEU A 133 -4.35 -1.20 -15.52
N MET A 134 -3.83 -0.49 -16.52
CA MET A 134 -4.62 0.02 -17.65
C MET A 134 -3.76 0.33 -18.88
N LYS A 135 -4.33 0.29 -20.09
CA LYS A 135 -3.58 0.50 -21.35
C LYS A 135 -2.99 1.90 -21.47
N ASN A 136 -3.77 2.94 -21.18
CA ASN A 136 -3.37 4.34 -21.39
C ASN A 136 -2.95 4.99 -20.07
N LYS A 137 -2.45 6.23 -20.13
CA LYS A 137 -2.21 7.03 -18.93
C LYS A 137 -3.53 7.31 -18.21
N PRO A 138 -3.64 7.10 -16.89
CA PRO A 138 -4.83 7.48 -16.14
C PRO A 138 -5.04 9.00 -16.20
N GLY A 139 -6.31 9.42 -16.25
CA GLY A 139 -6.72 10.82 -16.34
C GLY A 139 -7.63 11.30 -15.22
N PHE A 140 -7.78 10.51 -14.14
CA PHE A 140 -8.72 10.87 -13.07
C PHE A 140 -8.17 11.96 -12.17
N GLY A 141 -9.02 12.91 -11.76
CA GLY A 141 -8.62 14.02 -10.90
C GLY A 141 -8.43 13.62 -9.43
N SER A 142 -9.39 12.89 -8.86
CA SER A 142 -9.36 12.39 -7.47
C SER A 142 -10.02 11.01 -7.38
N ILE A 143 -9.93 10.33 -6.23
CA ILE A 143 -10.58 9.00 -6.07
C ILE A 143 -12.10 9.13 -6.19
N LYS A 144 -12.67 10.23 -5.70
CA LYS A 144 -14.11 10.49 -5.77
C LYS A 144 -14.62 10.59 -7.22
N THR A 145 -13.77 11.04 -8.14
CA THR A 145 -14.13 11.30 -9.54
C THR A 145 -13.55 10.27 -10.50
N MET A 146 -13.10 9.11 -10.01
CA MET A 146 -12.65 8.01 -10.86
C MET A 146 -13.81 7.34 -11.61
N ASP A 147 -14.39 7.97 -12.62
CA ASP A 147 -15.55 7.46 -13.36
C ASP A 147 -15.17 6.73 -14.66
N TYR A 148 -14.47 5.60 -14.55
CA TYR A 148 -14.15 4.79 -15.73
C TYR A 148 -15.04 3.56 -15.88
N SER A 149 -15.72 3.46 -17.03
CA SER A 149 -16.63 2.36 -17.37
C SER A 149 -16.02 1.25 -18.25
N GLY A 150 -14.78 1.40 -18.72
CA GLY A 150 -14.16 0.39 -19.59
C GLY A 150 -13.61 -0.84 -18.86
N ASP A 151 -13.47 -1.93 -19.61
CA ASP A 151 -13.18 -3.24 -19.04
C ASP A 151 -11.71 -3.52 -18.71
N ASP A 152 -10.80 -2.69 -19.21
CA ASP A 152 -9.35 -2.91 -19.17
C ASP A 152 -8.62 -2.14 -18.06
N GLN A 153 -9.35 -1.69 -17.03
CA GLN A 153 -8.78 -0.93 -15.91
C GLN A 153 -9.08 -1.57 -14.56
N TRP A 154 -8.03 -1.69 -13.75
CA TRP A 154 -8.10 -2.31 -12.43
C TRP A 154 -7.21 -1.57 -11.45
N ILE A 155 -7.80 -1.09 -10.35
CA ILE A 155 -7.05 -0.65 -9.18
C ILE A 155 -6.47 -1.89 -8.51
N ILE A 156 -5.22 -1.79 -8.07
CA ILE A 156 -4.51 -2.81 -7.31
C ILE A 156 -3.89 -2.13 -6.09
N ASP A 157 -4.47 -2.40 -4.92
CA ASP A 157 -3.97 -1.92 -3.63
C ASP A 157 -3.63 -3.12 -2.73
N PRO A 158 -2.36 -3.55 -2.72
CA PRO A 158 -1.91 -4.65 -1.86
C PRO A 158 -2.01 -4.33 -0.36
N TRP A 159 -1.85 -3.05 0.01
CA TRP A 159 -1.85 -2.57 1.40
C TRP A 159 -3.26 -2.67 2.01
N ALA A 160 -4.28 -2.25 1.26
CA ALA A 160 -5.69 -2.41 1.62
C ALA A 160 -6.26 -3.80 1.29
N ASN A 161 -5.58 -4.59 0.44
CA ASN A 161 -6.08 -5.85 -0.12
C ASN A 161 -7.32 -5.64 -1.02
N ILE A 162 -7.22 -4.73 -1.99
CA ILE A 162 -8.31 -4.36 -2.90
C ILE A 162 -7.86 -4.58 -4.34
N VAL A 163 -8.75 -5.18 -5.13
CA VAL A 163 -8.74 -5.14 -6.61
C VAL A 163 -10.17 -4.83 -7.03
N CYS A 164 -10.38 -3.71 -7.72
CA CYS A 164 -11.70 -3.25 -8.16
C CYS A 164 -11.59 -2.35 -9.39
N LYS A 165 -12.72 -1.95 -9.95
CA LYS A 165 -12.76 -0.88 -10.95
C LYS A 165 -12.43 0.47 -10.31
N PRO A 166 -11.89 1.44 -11.07
CA PRO A 166 -11.67 2.79 -10.57
C PRO A 166 -12.93 3.40 -9.92
N ALA A 167 -14.10 3.27 -10.56
CA ALA A 167 -15.38 3.77 -10.05
C ALA A 167 -15.85 3.13 -8.74
N GLU A 168 -15.34 1.94 -8.41
CA GLU A 168 -15.69 1.22 -7.19
C GLU A 168 -14.72 1.51 -6.05
N PHE A 169 -13.58 2.15 -6.32
CA PHE A 169 -12.46 2.19 -5.38
C PHE A 169 -12.79 2.97 -4.11
N PHE A 170 -13.49 4.11 -4.22
CA PHE A 170 -13.88 4.89 -3.05
C PHE A 170 -14.70 4.05 -2.06
N THR A 171 -15.74 3.38 -2.55
CA THR A 171 -16.60 2.50 -1.75
C THR A 171 -15.81 1.32 -1.20
N ALA A 172 -15.04 0.62 -2.04
CA ALA A 172 -14.25 -0.55 -1.62
C ALA A 172 -13.22 -0.20 -0.54
N PHE A 173 -12.60 0.98 -0.63
CA PHE A 173 -11.66 1.48 0.38
C PHE A 173 -12.40 1.85 1.67
N GLY A 174 -13.54 2.52 1.58
CA GLY A 174 -14.39 2.84 2.73
C GLY A 174 -14.85 1.61 3.50
N ASP A 175 -15.36 0.60 2.79
CA ASP A 175 -15.76 -0.69 3.37
C ASP A 175 -14.57 -1.38 4.06
N LYS A 176 -13.38 -1.25 3.46
CA LYS A 176 -12.16 -1.81 4.04
C LYS A 176 -11.79 -1.11 5.34
N MET A 177 -11.84 0.21 5.36
CA MET A 177 -11.53 1.02 6.53
C MET A 177 -12.51 0.76 7.66
N LYS A 178 -13.81 0.69 7.35
CA LYS A 178 -14.85 0.30 8.29
C LYS A 178 -14.58 -1.09 8.86
N LYS A 179 -14.33 -2.08 8.00
CA LYS A 179 -13.98 -3.46 8.42
C LYS A 179 -12.75 -3.51 9.31
N TRP A 180 -11.75 -2.66 9.09
CA TRP A 180 -10.59 -2.55 9.97
C TRP A 180 -10.99 -1.95 11.32
N THR A 181 -11.70 -0.83 11.33
CA THR A 181 -12.20 -0.21 12.57
C THR A 181 -13.00 -1.18 13.42
N ASP A 182 -14.01 -1.82 12.82
CA ASP A 182 -14.92 -2.76 13.48
C ASP A 182 -14.17 -3.95 14.08
N ARG A 183 -13.03 -4.33 13.50
CA ARG A 183 -12.18 -5.43 13.98
C ARG A 183 -11.07 -4.98 14.94
N GLY A 184 -11.17 -3.77 15.47
CA GLY A 184 -10.15 -3.19 16.35
C GLY A 184 -8.83 -2.87 15.67
N LYS A 185 -8.75 -2.89 14.34
CA LYS A 185 -7.52 -2.55 13.62
C LYS A 185 -7.41 -1.03 13.49
N ARG A 186 -6.24 -0.49 13.81
CA ARG A 186 -5.90 0.94 13.75
C ARG A 186 -4.80 1.19 12.75
N ILE A 187 -4.78 2.40 12.21
CA ILE A 187 -3.73 2.89 11.31
C ILE A 187 -2.90 3.91 12.08
N GLY A 188 -1.59 3.77 12.01
CA GLY A 188 -0.64 4.70 12.61
C GLY A 188 -0.38 5.86 11.65
N VAL A 189 -0.59 7.09 12.11
CA VAL A 189 -0.23 8.31 11.40
C VAL A 189 0.94 8.97 12.12
N PRO A 190 2.01 9.38 11.41
CA PRO A 190 3.13 10.05 12.03
C PRO A 190 2.65 11.21 12.90
N ASN A 191 3.11 11.27 14.15
CA ASN A 191 2.80 12.37 15.03
C ASN A 191 3.75 13.53 14.72
N SER A 192 3.23 14.67 14.24
CA SER A 192 4.05 15.86 13.95
C SER A 192 4.62 16.54 15.20
N THR A 193 4.10 16.20 16.39
CA THR A 193 4.44 16.85 17.66
C THR A 193 5.27 15.97 18.60
N ARG A 194 5.40 14.66 18.32
CA ARG A 194 6.13 13.70 19.16
C ARG A 194 6.73 12.58 18.31
N THR A 195 7.71 11.86 18.82
CA THR A 195 8.18 10.63 18.18
C THR A 195 7.07 9.55 18.21
N GLY A 196 6.87 8.89 17.06
CA GLY A 196 5.95 7.74 16.94
C GLY A 196 4.64 8.02 16.21
N TYR A 197 3.69 7.10 16.36
CA TYR A 197 2.40 7.11 15.67
C TYR A 197 1.26 7.56 16.58
N VAL A 198 0.36 8.39 16.04
CA VAL A 198 -1.03 8.49 16.53
C VAL A 198 -1.84 7.38 15.88
N TRP A 199 -2.47 6.54 16.68
CA TRP A 199 -3.24 5.41 16.19
C TRP A 199 -4.71 5.78 16.08
N THR A 200 -5.22 5.79 14.85
CA THR A 200 -6.59 6.20 14.58
C THR A 200 -7.41 5.06 13.97
N PRO A 201 -8.74 5.04 14.18
CA PRO A 201 -9.64 4.17 13.44
C PRO A 201 -9.45 4.37 11.94
N GLY A 202 -9.65 3.32 11.12
CA GLY A 202 -9.66 3.51 9.66
C GLY A 202 -10.80 4.40 9.19
N THR A 203 -11.85 4.54 10.00
CA THR A 203 -13.01 5.39 9.77
C THR A 203 -12.77 6.87 10.10
N ASP A 204 -11.56 7.24 10.54
CA ASP A 204 -11.20 8.63 10.77
C ASP A 204 -11.41 9.46 9.49
N ALA A 205 -12.07 10.61 9.62
CA ALA A 205 -12.50 11.45 8.51
C ALA A 205 -11.34 11.88 7.61
N LYS A 206 -10.12 12.01 8.14
CA LYS A 206 -8.94 12.37 7.34
C LYS A 206 -8.71 11.43 6.17
N TYR A 207 -8.84 10.11 6.37
CA TYR A 207 -8.59 9.14 5.30
C TYR A 207 -9.60 9.27 4.17
N PHE A 208 -10.83 9.67 4.48
CA PHE A 208 -11.83 9.93 3.44
C PHE A 208 -11.60 11.29 2.79
N LYS A 209 -11.32 12.32 3.58
CA LYS A 209 -11.02 13.67 3.09
C LYS A 209 -9.86 13.64 2.10
N ASP A 210 -8.74 13.04 2.50
CA ASP A 210 -7.53 12.90 1.69
C ASP A 210 -7.83 12.12 0.40
N ASN A 211 -8.67 11.08 0.47
CA ASN A 211 -9.06 10.34 -0.72
C ASN A 211 -10.02 11.13 -1.63
N THR A 212 -10.89 11.99 -1.08
CA THR A 212 -11.92 12.69 -1.86
C THR A 212 -11.49 14.04 -2.41
N GLU A 213 -10.63 14.75 -1.67
CA GLU A 213 -10.26 16.14 -1.93
C GLU A 213 -8.85 16.29 -2.50
N SER A 214 -7.95 15.33 -2.25
CA SER A 214 -6.60 15.37 -2.83
C SER A 214 -6.60 14.96 -4.30
N GLY A 215 -5.77 15.65 -5.07
CA GLY A 215 -5.49 15.29 -6.45
C GLY A 215 -4.69 13.99 -6.56
N LEU A 216 -4.80 13.34 -7.72
CA LEU A 216 -4.03 12.15 -8.04
C LEU A 216 -2.86 12.46 -8.97
N LEU A 217 -1.67 12.09 -8.52
CA LEU A 217 -0.48 12.12 -9.35
C LEU A 217 -0.21 10.73 -9.92
N TYR A 218 -0.09 10.66 -11.25
CA TYR A 218 0.23 9.41 -11.93
C TYR A 218 1.69 9.37 -12.34
N ARG A 219 2.33 8.23 -12.09
CA ARG A 219 3.68 7.93 -12.54
C ARG A 219 3.74 6.51 -13.10
N LYS A 220 4.48 6.28 -14.19
CA LYS A 220 4.72 4.90 -14.66
C LYS A 220 5.58 4.17 -13.64
N GLY A 221 5.30 2.91 -13.34
CA GLY A 221 6.00 2.16 -12.29
C GLY A 221 7.53 2.01 -12.43
N TRP A 222 8.11 2.39 -13.56
CA TRP A 222 9.51 2.11 -13.89
C TRP A 222 10.33 3.32 -14.33
N ASP A 223 9.72 4.49 -14.53
CA ASP A 223 10.35 5.59 -15.26
C ASP A 223 10.49 6.90 -14.45
N PHE A 224 10.32 6.85 -13.12
CA PHE A 224 10.47 8.04 -12.26
C PHE A 224 11.31 7.75 -11.02
N PRO A 225 12.07 8.75 -10.53
CA PRO A 225 12.76 8.64 -9.25
C PRO A 225 11.78 8.56 -8.08
N THR A 226 12.02 7.64 -7.14
CA THR A 226 11.24 7.51 -5.89
C THR A 226 11.61 8.51 -4.83
#